data_AF-A0A0D9VES6-F1
#
_entry.id   AF-A0A0D9VES6-F1
#
_cell.length_a   1.000
_cell.length_b   1.000
_cell.length_c   1.000
_cell.angle_alpha   90.00
_cell.angle_beta   90.00
_cell.angle_gamma   90.00
#
_symmetry.space_group_name_H-M   'P 1'
#
loop_
_entity.id
_entity.type
_entity.pdbx_description
1 polymer ?
#
loop_
_entity_poly.entity_id
_entity_poly.type
_entity_poly.pdbx_seq_one_letter_code
_entity_poly.pdbx_strand_id
1 'polypeptide(L)'
;MRNSLIALVVVAGITAAAAAGSAPPATGGWVPIADIGSNFYRQVANFALVMRMLVLRGAEELTLVEVVAGSVQPAGAGNNYRLLMRAADGGGAVGRYEAVVWGVPRSTAWTWKVLSFRRVAGD
;
A
#
# COMPACT_ATOMS: atom_id res chain seq x y z
N MET A 1 65.22 -9.15 -13.78
CA MET A 1 64.04 -8.28 -14.01
C MET A 1 62.81 -9.09 -13.60
N ARG A 2 62.23 -8.82 -12.43
CA ARG A 2 61.03 -9.51 -11.94
C ARG A 2 59.93 -8.45 -11.87
N ASN A 3 59.06 -8.44 -12.88
CA ASN A 3 57.99 -7.46 -13.00
C ASN A 3 56.87 -7.84 -12.03
N SER A 4 56.62 -6.99 -11.04
CA SER A 4 55.46 -7.10 -10.15
C SER A 4 54.20 -6.64 -10.88
N LEU A 5 53.18 -7.50 -10.93
CA LEU A 5 51.84 -7.15 -11.39
C LEU A 5 50.98 -6.80 -10.17
N ILE A 6 50.61 -5.54 -10.03
CA ILE A 6 49.62 -5.08 -9.03
C ILE A 6 48.23 -5.35 -9.62
N ALA A 7 47.48 -6.26 -9.02
CA ALA A 7 46.08 -6.48 -9.37
C ALA A 7 45.22 -5.37 -8.73
N LEU A 8 44.67 -4.49 -9.56
CA LEU A 8 43.69 -3.48 -9.15
C LEU A 8 42.32 -4.15 -9.02
N VAL A 9 41.86 -4.38 -7.80
CA VAL A 9 40.48 -4.83 -7.54
C VAL A 9 39.58 -3.59 -7.56
N VAL A 10 38.87 -3.38 -8.67
CA VAL A 10 37.80 -2.39 -8.75
C VAL A 10 36.57 -2.99 -8.07
N VAL A 11 36.29 -2.57 -6.85
CA VAL A 11 35.02 -2.87 -6.17
C VAL A 11 33.95 -1.99 -6.81
N ALA A 12 33.18 -2.56 -7.75
CA ALA A 12 31.98 -1.93 -8.27
C ALA A 12 30.93 -1.88 -7.14
N GLY A 13 30.72 -0.69 -6.58
CA GLY A 13 29.65 -0.45 -5.61
C GLY A 13 28.30 -0.67 -6.27
N ILE A 14 27.60 -1.75 -5.88
CA ILE A 14 26.20 -1.95 -6.23
C ILE A 14 25.41 -0.95 -5.40
N THR A 15 25.08 0.21 -5.95
CA THR A 15 24.07 1.08 -5.37
C THR A 15 22.71 0.45 -5.65
N ALA A 16 22.20 -0.31 -4.68
CA ALA A 16 20.80 -0.70 -4.66
C ALA A 16 19.95 0.56 -4.47
N ALA A 17 19.55 1.19 -5.56
CA ALA A 17 18.47 2.16 -5.54
C ALA A 17 17.23 1.39 -5.07
N ALA A 18 16.76 1.70 -3.86
CA ALA A 18 15.50 1.17 -3.35
C ALA A 18 14.39 1.65 -4.29
N ALA A 19 14.00 0.79 -5.24
CA ALA A 19 12.84 1.03 -6.07
C ALA A 19 11.65 1.16 -5.11
N ALA A 20 11.07 2.36 -5.02
CA ALA A 20 9.71 2.54 -4.55
C ALA A 20 8.86 1.66 -5.48
N GLY A 21 8.60 0.43 -5.05
CA GLY A 21 8.15 -0.63 -5.95
C GLY A 21 6.84 -0.23 -6.59
N SER A 22 6.86 -0.07 -7.92
CA SER A 22 5.66 0.21 -8.72
C SER A 22 4.56 -0.80 -8.42
N ALA A 23 3.31 -0.34 -8.48
CA ALA A 23 2.15 -1.21 -8.37
C ALA A 23 2.28 -2.36 -9.39
N PRO A 24 2.05 -3.63 -8.98
CA PRO A 24 2.03 -4.73 -9.93
C PRO A 24 1.03 -4.48 -11.06
N PRO A 25 1.32 -4.92 -12.29
CA PRO A 25 0.44 -4.68 -13.42
C PRO A 25 -0.92 -5.34 -13.19
N ALA A 26 -2.00 -4.60 -13.48
CA ALA A 26 -3.36 -5.13 -13.45
C ALA A 26 -3.54 -6.18 -14.55
N THR A 27 -4.15 -7.31 -14.20
CA THR A 27 -4.43 -8.43 -15.11
C THR A 27 -5.93 -8.58 -15.41
N GLY A 28 -6.77 -7.73 -14.81
CA GLY A 28 -8.22 -7.70 -15.05
C GLY A 28 -8.84 -6.34 -14.74
N GLY A 29 -10.17 -6.24 -14.85
CA GLY A 29 -10.94 -5.05 -14.50
C GLY A 29 -11.25 -4.95 -13.00
N TRP A 30 -11.79 -3.81 -12.59
CA TRP A 30 -12.34 -3.62 -11.24
C TRP A 30 -13.70 -4.31 -11.12
N VAL A 31 -13.89 -5.09 -10.05
CA VAL A 31 -15.14 -5.75 -9.72
C VAL A 31 -15.60 -5.30 -8.34
N PRO A 32 -16.88 -4.90 -8.16
CA PRO A 32 -17.40 -4.54 -6.84
C PRO A 32 -17.27 -5.67 -5.83
N ILE A 33 -16.95 -5.31 -4.59
CA ILE A 33 -16.91 -6.24 -3.46
C ILE A 33 -18.31 -6.34 -2.86
N ALA A 34 -18.91 -7.54 -2.88
CA ALA A 34 -20.26 -7.76 -2.37
C ALA A 34 -20.31 -7.72 -0.82
N ASP A 35 -19.40 -8.42 -0.14
CA ASP A 35 -19.33 -8.47 1.33
C ASP A 35 -18.30 -7.47 1.88
N ILE A 36 -18.59 -6.18 1.71
CA ILE A 36 -17.67 -5.10 2.14
C ILE A 36 -17.53 -5.02 3.67
N GLY A 37 -18.52 -5.54 4.42
CA GLY A 37 -18.52 -5.58 5.88
C GLY A 37 -17.58 -6.61 6.48
N SER A 38 -16.96 -7.48 5.67
CA SER A 38 -16.06 -8.51 6.18
C SER A 38 -14.86 -7.94 6.95
N ASN A 39 -14.42 -8.68 7.98
CA ASN A 39 -13.25 -8.32 8.76
C ASN A 39 -11.96 -8.21 7.93
N PHE A 40 -11.92 -8.85 6.76
CA PHE A 40 -10.78 -8.76 5.86
C PHE A 40 -10.63 -7.33 5.31
N TYR A 41 -11.69 -6.72 4.77
CA TYR A 41 -11.59 -5.37 4.21
C TYR A 41 -11.40 -4.30 5.28
N ARG A 42 -11.93 -4.52 6.50
CA ARG A 42 -11.61 -3.66 7.66
C ARG A 42 -10.12 -3.69 8.01
N GLN A 43 -9.47 -4.86 7.95
CA GLN A 43 -8.03 -4.97 8.18
C GLN A 43 -7.22 -4.27 7.09
N VAL A 44 -7.62 -4.42 5.82
CA VAL A 44 -6.97 -3.72 4.70
C VAL A 44 -7.11 -2.20 4.83
N ALA A 45 -8.27 -1.71 5.28
CA ALA A 45 -8.49 -0.30 5.54
C ALA A 45 -7.64 0.22 6.71
N ASN A 46 -7.60 -0.48 7.84
CA ASN A 46 -6.75 -0.11 8.98
C ASN A 46 -5.26 -0.10 8.61
N PHE A 47 -4.81 -1.07 7.83
CA PHE A 47 -3.45 -1.08 7.28
C PHE A 47 -3.17 0.20 6.48
N ALA A 48 -4.10 0.63 5.63
CA ALA A 48 -3.93 1.86 4.85
C ALA A 48 -3.81 3.12 5.73
N LEU A 49 -4.62 3.23 6.79
CA LEU A 49 -4.57 4.36 7.73
C LEU A 49 -3.24 4.41 8.50
N VAL A 50 -2.78 3.26 9.01
CA VAL A 50 -1.49 3.15 9.71
C VAL A 50 -0.35 3.50 8.77
N MET A 51 -0.35 2.95 7.56
CA MET A 51 0.71 3.22 6.58
C MET A 51 0.73 4.69 6.14
N ARG A 52 -0.42 5.34 6.00
CA ARG A 52 -0.49 6.78 5.75
C ARG A 52 0.26 7.55 6.85
N MET A 53 -0.04 7.27 8.11
CA MET A 53 0.59 7.93 9.26
C MET A 53 2.11 7.69 9.29
N LEU A 54 2.56 6.46 9.00
CA LEU A 54 3.98 6.11 9.04
C LEU A 54 4.79 6.70 7.88
N VAL A 55 4.19 6.82 6.69
CA VAL A 55 4.90 7.31 5.48
C VAL A 55 4.83 8.83 5.35
N LEU A 56 3.71 9.45 5.73
CA LEU A 56 3.52 10.89 5.63
C LEU A 56 3.86 11.55 6.97
N ARG A 57 5.03 12.19 7.04
CA ARG A 57 5.46 12.91 8.25
C ARG A 57 4.44 13.99 8.63
N GLY A 58 4.02 13.98 9.90
CA GLY A 58 3.06 14.94 10.43
C GLY A 58 1.61 14.66 10.02
N ALA A 59 1.33 13.54 9.36
CA ALA A 59 -0.05 13.10 9.16
C ALA A 59 -0.70 12.75 10.50
N GLU A 60 -1.88 13.30 10.72
CA GLU A 60 -2.71 12.97 11.88
C GLU A 60 -3.06 11.48 11.92
N GLU A 61 -3.22 10.94 13.12
CA GLU A 61 -3.79 9.61 13.31
C GLU A 61 -5.27 9.62 12.93
N LEU A 62 -5.70 8.60 12.19
CA LEU A 62 -7.08 8.42 11.76
C LEU A 62 -7.58 7.08 12.25
N THR A 63 -8.73 7.08 12.93
CA THR A 63 -9.40 5.87 13.40
C THR A 63 -10.48 5.45 12.41
N LEU A 64 -10.44 4.20 11.94
CA LEU A 64 -11.45 3.67 11.02
C LEU A 64 -12.84 3.67 11.67
N VAL A 65 -13.80 4.34 11.05
CA VAL A 65 -15.22 4.26 11.41
C VAL A 65 -15.86 3.08 10.67
N GLU A 66 -15.76 3.08 9.33
CA GLU A 66 -16.34 2.03 8.49
C GLU A 66 -15.68 1.97 7.09
N VAL A 67 -15.86 0.84 6.42
CA VAL A 67 -15.59 0.71 4.98
C VAL A 67 -16.94 0.79 4.26
N VAL A 68 -17.14 1.85 3.49
CA VAL A 68 -18.42 2.19 2.85
C VAL A 68 -18.64 1.39 1.58
N ALA A 69 -17.59 1.25 0.77
CA ALA A 69 -17.64 0.55 -0.51
C ALA A 69 -16.24 0.06 -0.89
N GLY A 70 -16.18 -0.91 -1.80
CA GLY A 70 -14.91 -1.34 -2.33
C GLY A 70 -15.02 -2.06 -3.66
N SER A 71 -13.90 -2.11 -4.36
CA SER A 71 -13.71 -2.92 -5.56
C SER A 71 -12.36 -3.61 -5.52
N VAL A 72 -12.28 -4.76 -6.18
CA VAL A 72 -11.08 -5.59 -6.30
C VAL A 72 -10.69 -5.69 -7.76
N GLN A 73 -9.38 -5.71 -8.03
CA GLN A 73 -8.83 -5.89 -9.36
C GLN A 73 -7.64 -6.87 -9.28
N PRO A 74 -7.63 -7.96 -10.07
CA PRO A 74 -6.46 -8.84 -10.16
C PRO A 74 -5.21 -8.06 -10.63
N ALA A 75 -4.08 -8.25 -9.94
CA ALA A 75 -2.83 -7.56 -10.25
C ALA A 75 -1.60 -8.37 -9.82
N GLY A 76 -0.76 -8.74 -10.80
CA GLY A 76 0.39 -9.63 -10.57
C GLY A 76 -0.02 -10.93 -9.86
N ALA A 77 0.67 -11.27 -8.77
CA ALA A 77 0.38 -12.45 -7.94
C ALA A 77 -0.76 -12.25 -6.92
N GLY A 78 -1.36 -11.06 -6.88
CA GLY A 78 -2.34 -10.67 -5.86
C GLY A 78 -3.47 -9.84 -6.43
N ASN A 79 -4.00 -8.94 -5.60
CA ASN A 79 -5.08 -8.04 -6.00
C ASN A 79 -4.82 -6.61 -5.53
N ASN A 80 -5.28 -5.65 -6.32
CA ASN A 80 -5.55 -4.30 -5.86
C ASN A 80 -6.94 -4.27 -5.19
N TYR A 81 -7.03 -3.58 -4.06
CA TYR A 81 -8.24 -3.30 -3.31
C TYR A 81 -8.42 -1.79 -3.26
N ARG A 82 -9.44 -1.27 -3.95
CA ARG A 82 -9.84 0.14 -3.84
C ARG A 82 -10.97 0.21 -2.83
N LEU A 83 -10.71 0.85 -1.70
CA LEU A 83 -11.64 0.96 -0.58
C LEU A 83 -12.00 2.43 -0.35
N LEU A 84 -13.29 2.70 -0.22
CA LEU A 84 -13.85 3.95 0.22
C LEU A 84 -14.23 3.79 1.70
N MET A 85 -13.67 4.63 2.57
CA MET A 85 -13.80 4.48 4.02
C MET A 85 -14.09 5.82 4.70
N ARG A 86 -14.73 5.76 5.86
CA ARG A 86 -14.85 6.89 6.79
C ARG A 86 -13.89 6.69 7.94
N ALA A 87 -13.19 7.75 8.33
CA ALA A 87 -12.27 7.73 9.45
C ALA A 87 -12.35 9.03 10.25
N ALA A 88 -12.20 8.93 11.57
CA ALA A 88 -12.21 10.05 12.49
C ALA A 88 -10.79 10.50 12.84
N ASP A 89 -10.56 11.81 12.91
CA ASP A 89 -9.34 12.37 13.49
C ASP A 89 -9.36 12.32 15.03
N GLY A 90 -8.28 12.77 15.67
CA GLY A 90 -8.18 12.83 17.13
C GLY A 90 -9.17 13.79 17.80
N GLY A 91 -9.78 14.72 17.05
CA GLY A 91 -10.86 15.60 17.50
C GLY A 91 -12.26 15.01 17.29
N GLY A 92 -12.37 13.82 16.69
CA GLY A 92 -13.64 13.16 16.39
C GLY A 92 -14.30 13.63 15.09
N ALA A 93 -13.67 14.51 14.31
CA ALA A 93 -14.22 14.92 13.02
C ALA A 93 -14.06 13.77 12.01
N VAL A 94 -15.15 13.40 11.35
CA VAL A 94 -15.17 12.27 10.42
C VAL A 94 -14.96 12.76 8.99
N GLY A 95 -13.93 12.22 8.33
CA GLY A 95 -13.65 12.43 6.92
C GLY A 95 -13.88 11.17 6.10
N ARG A 96 -13.98 11.36 4.77
CA ARG A 96 -14.08 10.28 3.79
C ARG A 96 -12.78 10.15 3.00
N TYR A 97 -12.32 8.92 2.81
CA TYR A 97 -11.03 8.62 2.23
C TYR A 97 -11.12 7.47 1.23
N GLU A 98 -10.31 7.51 0.19
CA GLU A 98 -10.10 6.42 -0.75
C GLU A 98 -8.67 5.92 -0.64
N ALA A 99 -8.50 4.61 -0.46
CA ALA A 99 -7.21 3.95 -0.48
C ALA A 99 -7.20 2.86 -1.57
N VAL A 100 -6.07 2.75 -2.28
CA VAL A 100 -5.77 1.60 -3.13
C VAL A 100 -4.63 0.84 -2.49
N VAL A 101 -4.87 -0.42 -2.15
CA VAL A 101 -3.91 -1.30 -1.48
C VAL A 101 -3.68 -2.53 -2.34
N TRP A 102 -2.43 -2.97 -2.49
CA TRP A 102 -2.11 -4.24 -3.13
C TRP A 102 -1.67 -5.28 -2.10
N GLY A 103 -2.06 -6.54 -2.29
CA GLY A 103 -1.57 -7.65 -1.48
C GLY A 103 -1.92 -9.02 -2.03
N VAL A 104 -1.25 -10.04 -1.49
CA VAL A 104 -1.51 -11.45 -1.77
C VAL A 104 -2.10 -12.09 -0.51
N PRO A 105 -3.42 -12.34 -0.45
CA PRO A 105 -4.05 -12.94 0.72
C PRO A 105 -3.40 -14.27 1.11
N ARG A 106 -3.21 -14.48 2.42
CA ARG A 106 -2.64 -15.70 3.01
C ARG A 106 -1.20 -16.02 2.56
N SER A 107 -0.49 -15.08 1.94
CA SER A 107 0.93 -15.27 1.63
C SER A 107 1.82 -14.63 2.69
N THR A 108 2.88 -15.35 3.08
CA THR A 108 4.01 -14.82 3.88
C THR A 108 5.18 -14.37 3.00
N ALA A 109 5.14 -14.68 1.69
CA ALA A 109 6.21 -14.36 0.75
C ALA A 109 6.09 -12.95 0.16
N TRP A 110 4.92 -12.30 0.31
CA TRP A 110 4.62 -11.00 -0.28
C TRP A 110 4.21 -9.98 0.77
N THR A 111 4.80 -8.78 0.70
CA THR A 111 4.43 -7.65 1.56
C THR A 111 3.27 -6.87 0.95
N TRP A 112 2.32 -6.49 1.79
CA TRP A 112 1.22 -5.59 1.43
C TRP A 112 1.73 -4.17 1.18
N LYS A 113 1.10 -3.43 0.24
CA LYS A 113 1.52 -2.09 -0.16
C LYS A 113 0.34 -1.15 -0.30
N VAL A 114 0.45 0.06 0.24
CA VAL A 114 -0.47 1.15 -0.11
C VAL A 114 0.03 1.78 -1.40
N LEU A 115 -0.80 1.74 -2.44
CA LEU A 115 -0.50 2.30 -3.76
C LEU A 115 -0.94 3.76 -3.88
N SER A 116 -2.07 4.10 -3.27
CA SER A 116 -2.54 5.49 -3.16
C SER A 116 -3.42 5.66 -1.94
N PHE A 117 -3.41 6.87 -1.37
CA PHE A 117 -4.31 7.27 -0.30
C PHE A 117 -4.71 8.73 -0.53
N ARG A 118 -6.00 9.04 -0.48
CA ARG A 118 -6.49 10.42 -0.62
C ARG A 118 -7.76 10.66 0.19
N ARG A 119 -7.93 11.90 0.65
CA ARG A 119 -9.24 12.40 1.12
C ARG A 119 -10.13 12.61 -0.11
N VAL A 120 -11.42 12.31 0.00
CA VAL A 120 -12.42 12.56 -1.04
C VAL A 120 -13.50 13.51 -0.52
N ALA A 121 -14.11 14.27 -1.43
CA ALA A 121 -15.20 15.17 -1.08
C ALA A 121 -16.52 14.37 -0.90
N GLY A 122 -17.31 14.75 0.10
CA GLY A 122 -18.66 14.21 0.35
C GLY A 122 -18.85 13.59 1.74
N ASP A 123 -20.08 13.70 2.23
CA ASP A 123 -20.58 13.06 3.47
C ASP A 123 -20.84 11.56 3.27
#